data_AF-A0A7Y1TQE9-F1
#
_entry.id   AF-A0A7Y1TQE9-F1
#
_cell.length_a   1.000
_cell.length_b   1.000
_cell.length_c   1.000
_cell.angle_alpha   90.00
_cell.angle_beta   90.00
_cell.angle_gamma   90.00
#
_symmetry.space_group_name_H-M   'P 1'
#
loop_
_entity.id
_entity.type
_entity.pdbx_description
1 polymer ?
#
loop_
_entity_poly.entity_id
_entity_poly.type
_entity_poly.pdbx_seq_one_letter_code
_entity_poly.pdbx_strand_id
1 'polypeptide(L)'
;QMPLQRRLPKLKGFRNPNKEYFAVINVERLDEFDDGSTVGPAELRDRGLIKARGRVKVLGEGDLKHKLTVQAHAFSVGAVEKIKSAGGSVEIIE
;
A
#
# COMPACT_ATOMS: atom_id res chain seq x y z
N GLN A 1 23.29 6.16 -40.59
CA GLN A 1 23.00 5.13 -39.54
C GLN A 1 21.54 5.23 -39.14
N MET A 2 20.82 4.11 -38.96
CA MET A 2 19.43 4.15 -38.50
C MET A 2 19.33 4.50 -37.01
N PRO A 3 18.44 5.44 -36.60
CA PRO A 3 18.22 5.77 -35.20
C PRO A 3 17.73 4.57 -34.37
N LEU A 4 18.18 4.49 -33.11
CA LEU A 4 17.91 3.34 -32.21
C LEU A 4 16.41 3.03 -32.05
N GLN A 5 15.57 4.06 -31.95
CA GLN A 5 14.10 3.93 -31.82
C GLN A 5 13.41 3.20 -32.99
N ARG A 6 14.05 3.15 -34.18
CA ARG A 6 13.54 2.43 -35.36
C ARG A 6 14.10 1.02 -35.51
N ARG A 7 15.15 0.69 -34.75
CA ARG A 7 15.81 -0.62 -34.76
C ARG A 7 15.24 -1.56 -33.70
N LEU A 8 14.71 -1.00 -32.61
CA LEU A 8 14.09 -1.77 -31.54
C LEU A 8 12.61 -2.06 -31.87
N PRO A 9 12.12 -3.28 -31.60
CA PRO A 9 10.70 -3.58 -31.73
C PRO A 9 9.89 -2.78 -30.71
N LYS A 10 8.63 -2.50 -31.04
CA LYS A 10 7.70 -1.88 -30.09
C LYS A 10 7.53 -2.77 -28.85
N LEU A 11 7.38 -2.15 -27.69
CA LEU A 11 7.05 -2.88 -26.46
C LEU A 11 5.76 -3.68 -26.67
N LYS A 12 5.78 -4.93 -26.23
CA LYS A 12 4.66 -5.86 -26.38
C LYS A 12 3.52 -5.50 -25.41
N GLY A 13 2.30 -5.84 -25.77
CA GLY A 13 1.10 -5.67 -24.93
C GLY A 13 0.32 -4.39 -25.20
N PHE A 14 -0.66 -4.11 -24.33
CA PHE A 14 -1.52 -2.93 -24.39
C PHE A 14 -1.67 -2.33 -22.98
N ARG A 15 -2.06 -1.05 -22.90
CA ARG A 15 -2.37 -0.39 -21.63
C ARG A 15 -3.85 -0.61 -21.31
N ASN A 16 -4.16 -1.28 -20.21
CA ASN A 16 -5.54 -1.43 -19.73
C ASN A 16 -6.10 -0.07 -19.27
N PRO A 17 -7.20 0.45 -19.86
CA PRO A 17 -7.83 1.70 -19.45
C PRO A 17 -8.47 1.61 -18.05
N ASN A 18 -8.97 0.44 -17.65
CA ASN A 18 -9.64 0.20 -16.37
C ASN A 18 -8.68 -0.32 -15.30
N LYS A 19 -7.39 -0.03 -15.42
CA LYS A 19 -6.42 -0.45 -14.41
C LYS A 19 -6.66 0.34 -13.12
N GLU A 20 -6.98 -0.37 -12.06
CA GLU A 20 -7.06 0.21 -10.72
C GLU A 20 -5.66 0.42 -10.14
N TYR A 21 -5.43 1.62 -9.61
CA TYR A 21 -4.17 1.97 -8.96
C TYR A 21 -4.39 2.09 -7.46
N PHE A 22 -3.48 1.47 -6.71
CA PHE A 22 -3.46 1.54 -5.27
C PHE A 22 -2.27 2.37 -4.81
N ALA A 23 -2.49 3.22 -3.81
CA ALA A 23 -1.43 3.75 -2.99
C ALA A 23 -0.92 2.62 -2.09
N VAL A 24 0.37 2.34 -2.15
CA VAL A 24 0.98 1.22 -1.43
C VAL A 24 1.65 1.74 -0.18
N ILE A 25 1.45 1.05 0.93
CA ILE A 25 2.16 1.31 2.19
C ILE A 25 2.62 -0.01 2.82
N ASN A 26 3.82 0.01 3.40
CA ASN A 26 4.39 -1.13 4.10
C ASN A 26 4.11 -1.04 5.61
N VAL A 27 4.02 -2.19 6.28
CA VAL A 27 3.79 -2.26 7.73
C VAL A 27 4.89 -1.57 8.54
N GLU A 28 6.13 -1.52 8.07
CA GLU A 28 7.21 -0.74 8.72
C GLU A 28 6.85 0.72 8.96
N ARG A 29 6.16 1.35 8.00
CA ARG A 29 5.77 2.76 8.09
C ARG A 29 4.61 3.01 9.05
N LEU A 30 3.90 1.95 9.44
CA LEU A 30 2.86 2.04 10.44
C LEU A 30 3.45 2.14 11.85
N ASP A 31 4.72 1.80 12.05
CA ASP A 31 5.43 1.94 13.34
C ASP A 31 5.64 3.42 13.72
N GLU A 32 5.46 4.35 12.79
CA GLU A 32 5.44 5.79 13.10
C GLU A 32 4.25 6.16 14.00
N PHE A 33 3.17 5.37 14.00
CA PHE A 33 1.96 5.62 14.77
C PHE A 33 2.04 5.12 16.21
N ASP A 34 1.35 5.82 17.10
CA ASP A 34 1.28 5.46 18.51
C ASP A 34 0.46 4.17 18.72
N ASP A 35 0.81 3.43 19.78
CA ASP A 35 0.17 2.16 20.14
C ASP A 35 -1.32 2.36 20.46
N GLY A 36 -2.18 1.56 19.82
CA GLY A 36 -3.64 1.62 19.94
C GLY A 36 -4.35 2.61 19.00
N SER A 37 -3.63 3.26 18.08
CA SER A 37 -4.24 4.22 17.14
C SER A 37 -4.96 3.53 15.97
N THR A 38 -5.93 4.26 15.38
CA THR A 38 -6.79 3.76 14.28
C THR A 38 -6.30 4.28 12.94
N VAL A 39 -5.35 3.60 12.33
CA VAL A 39 -4.73 4.06 11.09
C VAL A 39 -5.66 3.89 9.88
N GLY A 40 -6.30 4.99 9.48
CA GLY A 40 -7.16 5.07 8.29
C GLY A 40 -6.54 5.86 7.12
N PRO A 41 -7.20 5.91 5.95
CA PRO A 41 -6.69 6.62 4.78
C PRO A 41 -6.52 8.14 4.97
N ALA A 42 -7.28 8.75 5.89
CA ALA A 42 -7.13 10.16 6.26
C ALA A 42 -5.87 10.38 7.10
N GLU A 43 -5.67 9.58 8.14
CA GLU A 43 -4.51 9.68 9.03
C GLU A 43 -3.19 9.41 8.29
N LEU A 44 -3.20 8.45 7.36
CA LEU A 44 -2.06 8.17 6.48
C LEU A 44 -1.71 9.36 5.58
N ARG A 45 -2.68 10.21 5.22
CA ARG A 45 -2.44 11.43 4.45
C ARG A 45 -1.94 12.55 5.32
N ASP A 46 -2.49 12.71 6.52
CA ASP A 46 -2.09 13.78 7.45
C ASP A 46 -0.64 13.61 7.88
N ARG A 47 -0.18 12.36 8.05
CA ARG A 47 1.24 12.04 8.28
C ARG A 47 2.10 12.06 7.01
N GLY A 48 1.53 12.33 5.84
CA GLY A 48 2.26 12.41 4.57
C GLY A 48 2.76 11.08 4.00
N LEU A 49 2.30 9.95 4.56
CA LEU A 49 2.68 8.61 4.11
C LEU A 49 2.05 8.25 2.76
N ILE A 50 0.89 8.84 2.46
CA ILE A 50 0.21 8.67 1.17
C ILE A 50 -0.08 10.05 0.57
N LYS A 51 0.40 10.28 -0.66
CA LYS A 51 0.09 11.49 -1.44
C LYS A 51 -1.17 11.37 -2.29
N ALA A 52 -1.54 10.16 -2.69
CA ALA A 52 -2.61 9.93 -3.64
C ALA A 52 -3.99 9.94 -2.96
N ARG A 53 -4.93 10.67 -3.56
CA ARG A 53 -6.36 10.46 -3.29
C ARG A 53 -6.79 9.20 -4.03
N GLY A 54 -6.98 8.10 -3.32
CA GLY A 54 -7.37 6.83 -3.92
C GLY A 54 -7.36 5.66 -2.95
N ARG A 55 -7.51 4.45 -3.51
CA ARG A 55 -7.50 3.19 -2.79
C ARG A 55 -6.14 2.91 -2.18
N VAL A 56 -6.12 2.37 -0.97
CA VAL A 56 -4.89 2.07 -0.22
C VAL A 56 -4.72 0.57 -0.09
N LYS A 57 -3.51 0.08 -0.40
CA LYS A 57 -3.11 -1.31 -0.20
C LYS A 57 -1.96 -1.41 0.79
N VAL A 58 -2.13 -2.23 1.81
CA VAL A 58 -1.10 -2.48 2.84
C VAL A 58 -0.31 -3.75 2.51
N LEU A 59 1.01 -3.63 2.54
CA LEU A 59 1.97 -4.71 2.26
C LEU A 59 2.78 -5.08 3.51
N GLY A 60 3.23 -6.33 3.55
CA GLY A 60 3.86 -6.95 4.72
C GLY A 60 5.38 -6.80 4.80
N GLU A 61 5.98 -5.74 4.25
CA GLU A 61 7.42 -5.50 4.35
C GLU A 61 7.77 -4.76 5.67
N GLY A 62 8.80 -5.25 6.37
CA GLY A 62 9.23 -4.78 7.69
C GLY A 62 8.46 -5.40 8.87
N ASP A 63 8.76 -4.94 10.07
CA ASP A 63 8.16 -5.44 11.32
C ASP A 63 7.22 -4.39 11.93
N LEU A 64 6.16 -4.86 12.56
CA LEU A 64 5.20 -4.02 13.28
C LEU A 64 5.20 -4.43 14.75
N LYS A 65 5.56 -3.52 15.64
CA LYS A 65 5.62 -3.80 17.10
C LYS A 65 4.40 -3.27 17.83
N HIS A 66 3.73 -2.27 17.26
CA HIS A 66 2.56 -1.62 17.84
C HIS A 66 1.25 -2.30 17.46
N LYS A 67 0.30 -2.32 18.39
CA LYS A 67 -1.08 -2.74 18.17
C LYS A 67 -1.81 -1.60 17.48
N LEU A 68 -2.16 -1.79 16.21
CA LEU A 68 -2.87 -0.79 15.42
C LEU A 68 -4.16 -1.37 14.87
N THR A 69 -5.17 -0.53 14.77
CA THR A 69 -6.39 -0.84 14.00
C THR A 69 -6.21 -0.24 12.61
N VAL A 70 -5.89 -1.08 11.61
CA VAL A 70 -5.57 -0.61 10.26
C VAL A 70 -6.79 -0.73 9.35
N GLN A 71 -7.24 0.40 8.80
CA GLN A 71 -8.34 0.44 7.85
C GLN A 71 -7.83 0.76 6.43
N ALA A 72 -8.00 -0.17 5.49
CA ALA A 72 -7.56 0.02 4.10
C ALA A 72 -8.44 -0.73 3.10
N HIS A 73 -8.20 -0.51 1.80
CA HIS A 73 -9.04 -1.10 0.74
C HIS A 73 -8.56 -2.49 0.32
N ALA A 74 -7.27 -2.78 0.53
CA ALA A 74 -6.71 -4.08 0.25
C ALA A 74 -5.52 -4.38 1.18
N PHE A 75 -5.33 -5.66 1.49
CA PHE A 75 -4.21 -6.14 2.29
C PHE A 75 -3.51 -7.29 1.58
N SER A 76 -2.18 -7.36 1.71
CA SER A 76 -1.44 -8.57 1.37
C SER A 76 -1.58 -9.61 2.49
N VAL A 77 -1.47 -10.90 2.15
CA VAL A 77 -1.52 -12.00 3.13
C VAL A 77 -0.50 -11.79 4.26
N GLY A 78 0.75 -11.50 3.90
CA GLY A 78 1.81 -11.24 4.88
C GLY A 78 1.58 -9.99 5.75
N ALA A 79 0.87 -8.97 5.25
CA ALA A 79 0.49 -7.82 6.08
C ALA A 79 -0.54 -8.22 7.13
N VAL A 80 -1.56 -8.98 6.76
CA VAL A 80 -2.61 -9.45 7.69
C VAL A 80 -2.00 -10.29 8.80
N GLU A 81 -1.10 -11.21 8.45
CA GLU A 81 -0.41 -12.07 9.43
C GLU A 81 0.43 -11.24 10.42
N LYS A 82 1.19 -10.27 9.93
CA LYS A 82 2.01 -9.40 10.80
C LYS A 82 1.16 -8.51 11.71
N ILE A 83 0.10 -7.90 11.18
CA ILE A 83 -0.80 -7.07 11.99
C ILE A 83 -1.49 -7.89 13.08
N LYS A 84 -1.96 -9.10 12.76
CA LYS A 84 -2.53 -10.03 13.74
C LYS A 84 -1.50 -10.51 14.76
N SER A 85 -0.26 -10.75 14.34
CA SER A 85 0.83 -11.18 15.22
C SER A 85 1.22 -10.09 16.23
N ALA A 86 1.14 -8.82 15.82
CA ALA A 86 1.29 -7.67 16.71
C ALA A 86 0.09 -7.47 17.66
N GLY A 87 -1.01 -8.20 17.45
CA GLY A 87 -2.25 -8.06 18.22
C GLY A 87 -3.15 -6.89 17.77
N GLY A 88 -2.97 -6.42 16.54
CA GLY A 88 -3.79 -5.38 15.92
C GLY A 88 -5.04 -5.91 15.19
N SER A 89 -5.86 -4.99 14.70
CA SER A 89 -7.08 -5.29 13.94
C SER A 89 -6.94 -4.83 12.48
N VAL A 90 -7.60 -5.55 11.57
CA VAL A 90 -7.61 -5.27 10.13
C VAL A 90 -9.05 -5.06 9.68
N GLU A 91 -9.35 -3.87 9.17
CA GLU A 91 -10.67 -3.52 8.64
C GLU A 91 -10.56 -3.19 7.16
N ILE A 92 -11.40 -3.84 6.34
CA ILE A 92 -11.44 -3.63 4.90
C ILE A 92 -12.56 -2.62 4.61
N ILE A 93 -12.18 -1.47 4.07
CA ILE A 93 -13.12 -0.44 3.59
C ILE A 93 -13.27 -0.61 2.07
N GLU A 94 -14.50 -0.56 1.55
CA GLU A 94 -14.79 -0.64 0.10
C GLU A 94 -14.46 0.65 -0.69
#